data_AF-A0A6J8B7B1-F1
#
_entry.id   AF-A0A6J8B7B1-F1
#
_cell.length_a   1.000
_cell.length_b   1.000
_cell.length_c   1.000
_cell.angle_alpha   90.00
_cell.angle_beta   90.00
_cell.angle_gamma   90.00
#
_symmetry.space_group_name_H-M   'P 1'
#
loop_
_entity.id
_entity.type
_entity.pdbx_description
1 polymer ?
#
loop_
_entity_poly.entity_id
_entity_poly.type
_entity_poly.pdbx_seq_one_letter_code
_entity_poly.pdbx_strand_id
1 'polypeptide(L)'
;MAVATLDHIGLKFSATGQKADIPNHPKAKLMYYLYCMCDVLKLDQTEHNIKRFTDYKNYNSLTSEQTHAMILLCNLLDPATLNDVCIFHDEEACGNFGNEFFKIEANRTRIAAARSVMVGNVQVAIQKFMCYKISWIKEYFIEPLRQMIDILQKANRPPQRQILQQQRPNPRQQQPNPRQQQPNPRQQQPNPRQQRQVHLRSSNRRRDCCCSIL
;
A
#
# COMPACT_ATOMS: atom_id res chain seq x y z
N MET A 1 -20.15 3.82 -25.12
CA MET A 1 -20.54 5.25 -24.93
C MET A 1 -19.45 6.26 -25.32
N ALA A 2 -18.28 6.30 -24.69
CA ALA A 2 -17.23 7.29 -25.01
C ALA A 2 -16.85 7.32 -26.51
N VAL A 3 -16.75 6.15 -27.13
CA VAL A 3 -16.46 6.01 -28.58
C VAL A 3 -17.58 6.63 -29.44
N ALA A 4 -18.84 6.44 -29.06
CA ALA A 4 -19.99 7.05 -29.75
C ALA A 4 -20.01 8.58 -29.60
N THR A 5 -19.63 9.12 -28.44
CA THR A 5 -19.48 10.57 -28.22
C THR A 5 -18.38 11.16 -29.11
N LEU A 6 -17.25 10.46 -29.25
CA LEU A 6 -16.13 10.90 -30.11
C LEU A 6 -16.51 10.86 -31.60
N ASP A 7 -17.24 9.83 -32.05
CA ASP A 7 -17.75 9.76 -33.42
C ASP A 7 -18.79 10.87 -33.70
N HIS A 8 -19.69 11.15 -32.74
CA HIS A 8 -20.69 12.22 -32.86
C HIS A 8 -20.10 13.62 -33.05
N ILE A 9 -18.95 13.93 -32.42
CA ILE A 9 -18.22 15.20 -32.64
C ILE A 9 -17.40 15.20 -33.95
N GLY A 10 -17.48 14.13 -34.76
CA GLY A 10 -16.82 13.99 -36.06
C GLY A 10 -15.34 13.61 -35.98
N LEU A 11 -14.90 13.04 -34.86
CA LEU A 11 -13.52 12.64 -34.62
C LEU A 11 -13.33 11.19 -35.08
N LYS A 12 -12.61 11.00 -36.19
CA LYS A 12 -12.30 9.67 -36.74
C LYS A 12 -11.18 8.99 -35.96
N PHE A 13 -11.29 7.69 -35.78
CA PHE A 13 -10.29 6.86 -35.13
C PHE A 13 -10.34 5.42 -35.67
N SER A 14 -9.24 4.69 -35.48
CA SER A 14 -9.13 3.28 -35.84
C SER A 14 -8.57 2.47 -34.65
N ALA A 15 -9.06 1.24 -34.48
CA ALA A 15 -8.57 0.30 -33.47
C ALA A 15 -7.14 -0.16 -33.79
N THR A 16 -6.33 -0.38 -32.76
CA THR A 16 -4.89 -0.64 -32.86
C THR A 16 -4.37 -1.63 -31.81
N GLY A 17 -5.25 -2.20 -30.99
CA GLY A 17 -4.93 -3.15 -29.95
C GLY A 17 -4.35 -4.47 -30.47
N GLN A 18 -3.63 -5.15 -29.59
CA GLN A 18 -3.01 -6.43 -29.86
C GLN A 18 -3.18 -7.33 -28.64
N LYS A 19 -3.34 -8.65 -28.89
CA LYS A 19 -3.40 -9.63 -27.81
C LYS A 19 -2.03 -9.74 -27.14
N ALA A 20 -1.97 -9.40 -25.86
CA ALA A 20 -0.82 -9.67 -25.00
C ALA A 20 -1.00 -10.98 -24.22
N ASP A 21 0.12 -11.60 -23.86
CA ASP A 21 0.19 -12.69 -22.88
C ASP A 21 1.00 -12.18 -21.68
N ILE A 22 0.38 -12.14 -20.50
CA ILE A 22 0.91 -11.49 -19.30
C ILE A 22 1.12 -12.56 -18.22
N PRO A 23 2.34 -12.70 -17.66
CA PRO A 23 2.59 -13.62 -16.55
C PRO A 23 1.64 -13.36 -15.37
N ASN A 24 1.10 -14.42 -14.77
CA ASN A 24 0.19 -14.32 -13.64
C ASN A 24 0.93 -14.02 -12.33
N HIS A 25 1.50 -12.81 -12.24
CA HIS A 25 2.23 -12.29 -11.09
C HIS A 25 1.88 -10.81 -10.91
N PRO A 26 1.59 -10.31 -9.69
CA PRO A 26 1.11 -8.93 -9.49
C PRO A 26 2.08 -7.87 -10.06
N LYS A 27 3.40 -8.07 -9.86
CA LYS A 27 4.41 -7.18 -10.47
C LYS A 27 4.31 -7.14 -12.01
N ALA A 28 4.12 -8.28 -12.68
CA ALA A 28 4.02 -8.33 -14.14
C ALA A 28 2.75 -7.64 -14.64
N LYS A 29 1.62 -7.82 -13.93
CA LYS A 29 0.35 -7.17 -14.27
C LYS A 29 0.42 -5.64 -14.14
N LEU A 30 1.07 -5.11 -13.09
CA LEU A 30 1.35 -3.68 -12.97
C LEU A 30 2.28 -3.14 -14.06
N MET A 31 3.32 -3.89 -14.42
CA MET A 31 4.23 -3.49 -15.51
C MET A 31 3.54 -3.48 -16.87
N TYR A 32 2.57 -4.39 -17.10
CA TYR A 32 1.71 -4.35 -18.27
C TYR A 32 0.75 -3.15 -18.26
N TYR A 33 0.15 -2.83 -17.11
CA TYR A 33 -0.64 -1.61 -16.94
C TYR A 33 0.17 -0.35 -17.31
N LEU A 34 1.40 -0.23 -16.79
CA LEU A 34 2.32 0.87 -17.14
C LEU A 34 2.67 0.90 -18.62
N TYR A 35 2.89 -0.25 -19.26
CA TYR A 35 3.11 -0.33 -20.71
C TYR A 35 1.95 0.29 -21.48
N CYS A 36 0.71 -0.05 -21.13
CA CYS A 36 -0.49 0.53 -21.74
C CYS A 36 -0.59 2.04 -21.53
N MET A 37 -0.31 2.54 -20.32
CA MET A 37 -0.37 3.98 -20.04
C MET A 37 0.73 4.76 -20.77
N CYS A 38 1.95 4.21 -20.87
CA CYS A 38 3.05 4.84 -21.60
C CYS A 38 2.76 4.94 -23.11
N ASP A 39 2.11 3.94 -23.70
CA ASP A 39 1.70 3.94 -25.12
C ASP A 39 0.55 4.94 -25.41
N VAL A 40 -0.43 5.06 -24.51
CA VAL A 40 -1.50 6.08 -24.60
C VAL A 40 -0.95 7.50 -24.47
N LEU A 41 -0.17 7.74 -23.41
CA LEU A 41 0.38 9.07 -23.08
C LEU A 41 1.61 9.46 -23.90
N LYS A 42 2.14 8.53 -24.72
CA LYS A 42 3.40 8.67 -25.48
C LYS A 42 4.58 9.11 -24.61
N LEU A 43 4.66 8.55 -23.39
CA LEU A 43 5.83 8.73 -22.53
C LEU A 43 7.03 8.07 -23.22
N ASP A 44 8.12 8.81 -23.36
CA ASP A 44 9.25 8.38 -24.17
C ASP A 44 9.91 7.12 -23.60
N GLN A 45 9.85 6.02 -24.37
CA GLN A 45 10.45 4.75 -24.01
C GLN A 45 11.96 4.68 -24.32
N THR A 46 12.53 5.72 -24.95
CA THR A 46 13.98 5.83 -25.19
C THR A 46 14.74 6.23 -23.93
N GLU A 47 14.09 6.94 -23.00
CA GLU A 47 14.54 7.09 -21.62
C GLU A 47 14.64 5.69 -20.96
N HIS A 48 15.88 5.21 -20.74
CA HIS A 48 16.21 3.90 -20.16
C HIS A 48 15.57 3.62 -18.78
N ASN A 49 14.92 4.62 -18.19
CA ASN A 49 14.24 4.55 -16.91
C ASN A 49 12.79 4.05 -17.03
N ILE A 50 12.03 4.39 -18.07
CA ILE A 50 10.63 3.95 -18.21
C ILE A 50 10.56 2.53 -18.75
N LYS A 51 11.33 2.21 -19.80
CA LYS A 51 11.26 0.92 -20.51
C LYS A 51 11.41 -0.30 -19.60
N ARG A 52 12.25 -0.22 -18.56
CA ARG A 52 12.43 -1.31 -17.57
C ARG A 52 11.17 -1.59 -16.74
N PHE A 53 10.36 -0.56 -16.47
CA PHE A 53 9.11 -0.70 -15.72
C PHE A 53 7.95 -1.19 -16.60
N THR A 54 8.12 -1.22 -17.91
CA THR A 54 7.14 -1.73 -18.87
C THR A 54 7.47 -3.14 -19.40
N ASP A 55 8.64 -3.70 -19.08
CA ASP A 55 9.03 -5.06 -19.49
C ASP A 55 8.41 -6.13 -18.57
N TYR A 56 7.10 -6.31 -18.69
CA TYR A 56 6.32 -7.25 -17.88
C TYR A 56 6.72 -8.72 -18.08
N LYS A 57 7.43 -9.06 -19.17
CA LYS A 57 7.98 -10.41 -19.39
C LYS A 57 9.18 -10.66 -18.47
N ASN A 58 10.03 -9.66 -18.28
CA ASN A 58 11.19 -9.72 -17.41
C ASN A 58 10.95 -9.10 -16.01
N TYR A 59 9.73 -9.20 -15.47
CA TYR A 59 9.34 -8.57 -14.20
C TYR A 59 10.24 -8.93 -13.00
N ASN A 60 10.84 -10.12 -13.00
CA ASN A 60 11.77 -10.58 -11.97
C ASN A 60 13.11 -9.82 -11.95
N SER A 61 13.44 -9.06 -13.00
CA SER A 61 14.68 -8.26 -13.06
C SER A 61 14.66 -7.01 -12.17
N LEU A 62 13.49 -6.49 -11.78
CA LEU A 62 13.39 -5.29 -10.96
C LEU A 62 13.83 -5.54 -9.51
N THR A 63 14.82 -4.77 -9.05
CA THR A 63 15.27 -4.72 -7.65
C THR A 63 14.15 -4.25 -6.70
N SER A 64 14.37 -4.32 -5.38
CA SER A 64 13.38 -3.83 -4.40
C SER A 64 13.07 -2.34 -4.58
N GLU A 65 14.11 -1.51 -4.72
CA GLU A 65 14.01 -0.07 -4.97
C GLU A 65 13.29 0.23 -6.30
N GLN A 66 13.66 -0.46 -7.38
CA GLN A 66 12.99 -0.33 -8.68
C GLN A 66 11.53 -0.80 -8.63
N THR A 67 11.22 -1.81 -7.83
CA THR A 67 9.84 -2.27 -7.60
C THR A 67 9.04 -1.22 -6.83
N HIS A 68 9.66 -0.50 -5.87
CA HIS A 68 9.03 0.62 -5.18
C HIS A 68 8.78 1.80 -6.13
N ALA A 69 9.77 2.19 -6.95
CA ALA A 69 9.61 3.23 -7.96
C ALA A 69 8.51 2.91 -8.98
N MET A 70 8.42 1.66 -9.43
CA MET A 70 7.35 1.16 -10.30
C MET A 70 5.96 1.31 -9.65
N ILE A 71 5.82 1.01 -8.36
CA ILE A 71 4.56 1.20 -7.61
C ILE A 71 4.22 2.69 -7.49
N LEU A 72 5.19 3.56 -7.21
CA LEU A 72 4.96 5.01 -7.20
C LEU A 72 4.49 5.52 -8.56
N LEU A 73 5.08 5.03 -9.67
CA LEU A 73 4.65 5.38 -11.02
C LEU A 73 3.22 4.89 -11.33
N CYS A 74 2.83 3.70 -10.86
CA CYS A 74 1.43 3.25 -10.95
C CYS A 74 0.46 4.17 -10.20
N ASN A 75 0.82 4.68 -9.02
CA ASN A 75 -0.03 5.61 -8.27
C ASN A 75 -0.07 7.01 -8.91
N LEU A 76 1.01 7.44 -9.58
CA LEU A 76 1.03 8.70 -10.33
C LEU A 76 0.16 8.62 -11.59
N LEU A 77 0.13 7.46 -12.24
CA LEU A 77 -0.70 7.14 -13.40
C LEU A 77 -1.97 6.40 -12.97
N ASP A 78 -2.67 6.88 -11.94
CA ASP A 78 -3.86 6.21 -11.42
C ASP A 78 -5.04 6.26 -12.42
N PRO A 79 -5.79 5.15 -12.62
CA PRO A 79 -6.93 5.10 -13.54
C PRO A 79 -8.01 6.16 -13.31
N ALA A 80 -8.30 6.55 -12.06
CA ALA A 80 -9.32 7.55 -11.79
C ALA A 80 -8.86 8.97 -12.16
N THR A 81 -7.55 9.20 -12.25
CA THR A 81 -6.95 10.47 -12.72
C THR A 81 -6.87 10.52 -14.25
N LEU A 82 -6.77 9.37 -14.90
CA LEU A 82 -6.67 9.24 -16.36
C LEU A 82 -8.02 9.01 -17.05
N ASN A 83 -9.05 8.61 -16.30
CA ASN A 83 -10.41 8.40 -16.82
C ASN A 83 -10.99 9.71 -17.37
N ASP A 84 -11.73 9.60 -18.48
CA ASP A 84 -12.31 10.70 -19.26
C ASP A 84 -11.27 11.69 -19.87
N VAL A 85 -9.98 11.51 -19.59
CA VAL A 85 -8.85 12.24 -20.18
C VAL A 85 -8.26 11.46 -21.35
N CYS A 86 -7.75 10.25 -21.10
CA CYS A 86 -7.08 9.44 -22.13
C CYS A 86 -7.41 7.94 -22.04
N ILE A 87 -8.06 7.51 -20.96
CA ILE A 87 -8.69 6.19 -20.85
C ILE A 87 -10.18 6.35 -20.57
N PHE A 88 -11.00 5.42 -21.05
CA PHE A 88 -12.45 5.51 -20.95
C PHE A 88 -13.06 4.14 -20.62
N HIS A 89 -13.99 4.10 -19.68
CA HIS A 89 -14.83 2.92 -19.48
C HIS A 89 -15.83 2.78 -20.64
N ASP A 90 -15.64 1.77 -21.49
CA ASP A 90 -16.50 1.52 -22.65
C ASP A 90 -16.43 0.04 -23.06
N GLU A 91 -17.32 -0.80 -22.51
CA GLU A 91 -17.25 -2.25 -22.72
C GLU A 91 -17.60 -2.66 -24.16
N GLU A 92 -18.49 -1.93 -24.83
CA GLU A 92 -18.90 -2.15 -26.23
C GLU A 92 -17.70 -1.93 -27.16
N ALA A 93 -16.96 -0.83 -26.96
CA ALA A 93 -15.76 -0.51 -27.71
C ALA A 93 -14.64 -1.55 -27.55
N CYS A 94 -14.60 -2.26 -26.42
CA CYS A 94 -13.62 -3.34 -26.17
C CYS A 94 -13.99 -4.67 -26.86
N GLY A 95 -15.23 -4.84 -27.31
CA GLY A 95 -15.70 -6.07 -27.96
C GLY A 95 -15.43 -7.32 -27.12
N ASN A 96 -14.62 -8.24 -27.65
CA ASN A 96 -14.23 -9.49 -26.96
C ASN A 96 -12.99 -9.35 -26.05
N PHE A 97 -12.31 -8.20 -26.06
CA PHE A 97 -11.10 -7.96 -25.27
C PHE A 97 -11.41 -7.32 -23.91
N GLY A 98 -10.42 -7.25 -23.02
CA GLY A 98 -10.52 -6.52 -21.75
C GLY A 98 -10.28 -5.02 -21.91
N ASN A 99 -9.49 -4.64 -22.91
CA ASN A 99 -9.22 -3.27 -23.31
C ASN A 99 -8.97 -3.20 -24.83
N GLU A 100 -9.15 -2.02 -25.43
CA GLU A 100 -8.87 -1.75 -26.84
C GLU A 100 -8.24 -0.36 -26.97
N PHE A 101 -7.36 -0.18 -27.96
CA PHE A 101 -6.61 1.05 -28.18
C PHE A 101 -7.03 1.72 -29.48
N PHE A 102 -7.38 3.00 -29.42
CA PHE A 102 -7.83 3.75 -30.59
C PHE A 102 -6.84 4.86 -30.93
N LYS A 103 -6.45 4.92 -32.21
CA LYS A 103 -5.60 6.00 -32.75
C LYS A 103 -6.49 7.03 -33.44
N ILE A 104 -6.28 8.30 -33.13
CA ILE A 104 -7.03 9.42 -33.71
C ILE A 104 -6.50 9.74 -35.11
N GLU A 105 -7.40 9.76 -36.09
CA GLU A 105 -7.09 10.07 -37.49
C GLU A 105 -7.08 11.59 -37.73
N ALA A 106 -6.08 12.07 -38.47
CA ALA A 106 -5.75 13.50 -38.52
C ALA A 106 -6.58 14.30 -39.54
N ASN A 107 -7.86 14.55 -39.24
CA ASN A 107 -8.73 15.44 -40.01
C ASN A 107 -8.39 16.92 -39.71
N ARG A 108 -7.77 17.63 -40.66
CA ARG A 108 -7.04 18.90 -40.41
C ARG A 108 -7.85 20.09 -39.85
N THR A 109 -9.18 20.13 -39.91
CA THR A 109 -9.96 21.38 -39.76
C THR A 109 -10.81 21.54 -38.49
N ARG A 110 -11.18 20.48 -37.76
CA ARG A 110 -11.96 20.59 -36.50
C ARG A 110 -11.20 20.16 -35.24
N ILE A 111 -10.01 19.58 -35.41
CA ILE A 111 -9.32 18.81 -34.37
C ILE A 111 -8.50 19.69 -33.40
N ALA A 112 -8.24 20.97 -33.71
CA ALA A 112 -7.38 21.82 -32.89
C ALA A 112 -7.86 22.01 -31.43
N ALA A 113 -9.17 22.12 -31.20
CA ALA A 113 -9.74 22.33 -29.87
C ALA A 113 -9.80 21.07 -28.99
N ALA A 114 -9.96 19.89 -29.61
CA ALA A 114 -10.09 18.60 -28.90
C ALA A 114 -8.74 17.89 -28.69
N ARG A 115 -7.64 18.44 -29.23
CA ARG A 115 -6.37 17.69 -29.30
C ARG A 115 -5.53 17.70 -28.04
N SER A 116 -5.82 18.56 -27.07
CA SER A 116 -4.96 18.71 -25.91
C SER A 116 -5.71 18.73 -24.60
N VAL A 117 -5.29 17.86 -23.68
CA VAL A 117 -5.65 17.96 -22.27
C VAL A 117 -4.46 18.52 -21.50
N MET A 118 -4.76 19.37 -20.51
CA MET A 118 -3.78 19.87 -19.56
C MET A 118 -3.50 18.80 -18.51
N VAL A 119 -2.29 18.24 -18.52
CA VAL A 119 -1.80 17.37 -17.45
C VAL A 119 -0.80 18.18 -16.63
N GLY A 120 -1.27 18.72 -15.51
CA GLY A 120 -0.57 19.80 -14.81
C GLY A 120 -0.45 21.05 -15.71
N ASN A 121 0.77 21.55 -15.91
CA ASN A 121 1.04 22.69 -16.78
C ASN A 121 1.41 22.30 -18.22
N VAL A 122 1.36 21.01 -18.58
CA VAL A 122 1.77 20.52 -19.91
C VAL A 122 0.55 20.25 -20.79
N GLN A 123 0.55 20.84 -21.98
CA GLN A 123 -0.46 20.63 -23.01
C GLN A 123 -0.15 19.35 -23.80
N VAL A 124 -0.78 18.22 -23.44
CA VAL A 124 -0.48 16.90 -24.03
C VAL A 124 -1.35 16.65 -25.25
N ALA A 125 -0.73 16.50 -26.43
CA ALA A 125 -1.43 16.24 -27.69
C ALA A 125 -1.94 14.78 -27.78
N ILE A 126 -3.20 14.55 -27.42
CA ILE A 126 -3.84 13.22 -27.47
C ILE A 126 -3.95 12.76 -28.93
N GLN A 127 -3.27 11.65 -29.22
CA GLN A 127 -3.25 10.98 -30.52
C GLN A 127 -3.71 9.52 -30.42
N LYS A 128 -3.80 9.00 -29.20
CA LYS A 128 -4.20 7.64 -28.86
C LYS A 128 -4.99 7.69 -27.55
N PHE A 129 -6.01 6.86 -27.44
CA PHE A 129 -6.75 6.63 -26.19
C PHE A 129 -7.02 5.13 -26.03
N MET A 130 -7.40 4.72 -24.82
CA MET A 130 -7.73 3.33 -24.52
C MET A 130 -9.14 3.21 -23.94
N CYS A 131 -9.95 2.31 -24.47
CA CYS A 131 -11.17 1.87 -23.81
C CYS A 131 -10.87 0.63 -22.96
N TYR A 132 -11.55 0.49 -21.82
CA TYR A 132 -11.42 -0.67 -20.95
C TYR A 132 -12.77 -1.17 -20.40
N LYS A 133 -12.79 -2.45 -20.02
CA LYS A 133 -13.80 -3.07 -19.16
C LYS A 133 -13.37 -3.01 -17.70
N ILE A 134 -14.31 -2.93 -16.76
CA ILE A 134 -13.98 -2.86 -15.32
C ILE A 134 -13.14 -4.06 -14.86
N SER A 135 -13.36 -5.23 -15.45
CA SER A 135 -12.56 -6.45 -15.21
C SER A 135 -11.08 -6.25 -15.50
N TRP A 136 -10.71 -5.46 -16.52
CA TRP A 136 -9.32 -5.20 -16.89
C TRP A 136 -8.61 -4.31 -15.86
N ILE A 137 -9.24 -3.20 -15.44
CA ILE A 137 -8.70 -2.35 -14.37
C ILE A 137 -8.55 -3.15 -13.07
N LYS A 138 -9.53 -4.00 -12.75
CA LYS A 138 -9.45 -4.88 -11.58
C LYS A 138 -8.28 -5.85 -11.67
N GLU A 139 -8.11 -6.51 -12.81
CA GLU A 139 -7.07 -7.53 -13.03
C GLU A 139 -5.65 -6.96 -13.13
N TYR A 140 -5.46 -5.84 -13.82
CA TYR A 140 -4.13 -5.33 -14.16
C TYR A 140 -3.65 -4.18 -13.26
N PHE A 141 -4.57 -3.49 -12.56
CA PHE A 141 -4.22 -2.40 -11.65
C PHE A 141 -4.62 -2.70 -10.18
N ILE A 142 -5.92 -2.81 -9.87
CA ILE A 142 -6.41 -2.78 -8.48
C ILE A 142 -5.90 -3.97 -7.66
N GLU A 143 -6.17 -5.21 -8.10
CA GLU A 143 -5.76 -6.40 -7.33
C GLU A 143 -4.23 -6.56 -7.30
N PRO A 144 -3.48 -6.33 -8.39
CA PRO A 144 -2.00 -6.33 -8.35
C PRO A 144 -1.41 -5.27 -7.42
N LEU A 145 -1.92 -4.03 -7.44
CA LEU A 145 -1.42 -2.94 -6.60
C LEU A 145 -1.62 -3.27 -5.12
N ARG A 146 -2.82 -3.74 -4.76
CA ARG A 146 -3.14 -4.23 -3.42
C ARG A 146 -2.18 -5.33 -2.97
N GLN A 147 -1.96 -6.36 -3.79
CA GLN A 147 -1.05 -7.45 -3.47
C GLN A 147 0.39 -6.97 -3.26
N MET A 148 0.88 -6.04 -4.09
CA MET A 148 2.22 -5.46 -3.93
C MET A 148 2.36 -4.62 -2.66
N ILE A 149 1.34 -3.84 -2.29
CA ILE A 149 1.31 -3.09 -1.03
C ILE A 149 1.33 -4.05 0.16
N ASP A 150 0.52 -5.10 0.15
CA ASP A 150 0.52 -6.14 1.20
C ASP A 150 1.89 -6.83 1.36
N ILE A 151 2.59 -7.09 0.25
CA ILE A 151 3.94 -7.68 0.25
C ILE A 151 4.95 -6.71 0.89
N LEU A 152 4.96 -5.43 0.48
CA LEU A 152 5.85 -4.41 1.06
C LEU A 152 5.60 -4.19 2.55
N GLN A 153 4.32 -4.12 2.97
CA GLN A 153 3.95 -4.00 4.37
C GLN A 153 4.40 -5.21 5.20
N LYS A 154 4.30 -6.43 4.66
CA LYS A 154 4.77 -7.65 5.33
C LYS A 154 6.29 -7.67 5.47
N ALA A 155 7.03 -7.24 4.45
CA ALA A 155 8.49 -7.14 4.49
C ALA A 155 8.99 -6.13 5.55
N ASN A 156 8.23 -5.06 5.79
CA ASN A 156 8.53 -4.04 6.80
C ASN A 156 8.05 -4.38 8.22
N ARG A 157 7.43 -5.56 8.47
CA ARG A 157 7.09 -5.95 9.85
C ARG A 157 8.37 -6.39 10.58
N PRO A 158 8.62 -5.91 11.81
CA PRO A 158 9.73 -6.42 12.61
C PRO A 158 9.55 -7.92 12.84
N PRO A 159 10.62 -8.74 12.80
CA PRO A 159 10.52 -10.17 13.04
C PRO A 159 9.90 -10.45 14.39
N GLN A 160 8.70 -11.03 14.37
CA GLN A 160 7.96 -11.40 15.58
C GLN A 160 8.67 -12.61 16.22
N ARG A 161 9.67 -12.32 17.06
CA ARG A 161 10.34 -13.32 17.89
C ARG A 161 9.26 -14.11 18.63
N GLN A 162 9.25 -15.43 18.44
CA GLN A 162 8.25 -16.32 19.03
C GLN A 162 8.46 -16.47 20.54
N ILE A 163 8.08 -15.46 21.32
CA ILE A 163 8.02 -15.53 22.79
C ILE A 163 6.70 -16.22 23.20
N LEU A 164 6.48 -17.45 22.68
CA LEU A 164 5.28 -18.24 23.00
C LEU A 164 5.52 -19.76 23.04
N GLN A 165 6.72 -20.22 23.42
CA GLN A 165 6.97 -21.62 23.79
C GLN A 165 7.78 -21.83 25.09
N GLN A 166 7.99 -20.78 25.90
CA GLN A 166 8.68 -20.90 27.21
C GLN A 166 7.77 -20.83 28.44
N GLN A 167 6.46 -21.07 28.28
CA GLN A 167 5.54 -21.35 29.39
C GLN A 167 4.92 -22.74 29.24
N ARG A 168 5.75 -23.78 29.45
CA ARG A 168 5.23 -25.05 29.99
C ARG A 168 5.01 -24.85 31.50
N PRO A 169 3.79 -24.96 32.04
CA PRO A 169 3.62 -25.05 33.48
C PRO A 169 4.25 -26.37 33.95
N ASN A 170 5.09 -26.30 34.98
CA ASN A 170 5.74 -27.48 35.56
C ASN A 170 4.79 -28.13 36.60
N PRO A 171 4.22 -29.33 36.36
CA PRO A 171 3.20 -29.89 37.24
C PRO A 171 3.84 -30.72 38.35
N ARG A 172 4.47 -30.06 39.34
CA ARG A 172 4.91 -30.74 40.56
C ARG A 172 4.56 -29.99 41.85
N GLN A 173 3.78 -30.70 42.66
CA GLN A 173 3.63 -30.58 44.12
C GLN A 173 2.93 -29.33 44.66
N GLN A 174 1.62 -29.49 44.90
CA GLN A 174 1.02 -29.22 46.21
C GLN A 174 -0.33 -29.94 46.35
N GLN A 175 -0.33 -31.10 47.01
CA GLN A 175 -1.52 -31.63 47.67
C GLN A 175 -1.58 -31.05 49.09
N PRO A 176 -2.72 -30.53 49.56
CA PRO A 176 -2.90 -30.18 50.96
C PRO A 176 -3.20 -31.43 51.79
N ASN A 177 -2.57 -31.58 52.95
CA ASN A 177 -2.91 -32.62 53.93
C ASN A 177 -3.21 -31.98 55.30
N PRO A 178 -4.37 -32.24 55.94
CA PRO A 178 -4.77 -31.52 57.15
C PRO A 178 -4.52 -32.25 58.48
N ARG A 179 -4.14 -31.45 59.49
CA ARG A 179 -4.43 -31.55 60.95
C ARG A 179 -3.63 -32.49 61.89
N GLN A 180 -3.27 -31.87 63.03
CA GLN A 180 -3.12 -32.42 64.41
C GLN A 180 -1.86 -33.28 64.71
N GLN A 181 -1.23 -33.28 65.90
CA GLN A 181 -1.50 -32.64 67.21
C GLN A 181 -0.17 -32.37 68.01
N GLN A 182 -0.26 -31.76 69.21
CA GLN A 182 0.81 -31.36 70.17
C GLN A 182 1.53 -32.54 70.90
N PRO A 183 2.54 -32.39 71.82
CA PRO A 183 2.98 -31.21 72.61
C PRO A 183 4.51 -30.97 72.77
N ASN A 184 4.87 -30.00 73.64
CA ASN A 184 6.20 -29.44 73.95
C ASN A 184 6.71 -29.88 75.35
N PRO A 185 8.03 -29.83 75.65
CA PRO A 185 8.44 -29.39 77.00
C PRO A 185 9.68 -28.44 77.10
N ARG A 186 9.45 -27.31 77.78
CA ARG A 186 10.32 -26.38 78.57
C ARG A 186 11.84 -26.61 78.73
N GLN A 187 12.59 -25.50 78.69
CA GLN A 187 13.44 -24.90 79.78
C GLN A 187 13.84 -23.43 79.38
N GLN A 188 13.36 -22.38 80.07
CA GLN A 188 14.04 -21.56 81.12
C GLN A 188 15.36 -20.88 80.71
N GLN A 189 15.38 -19.57 80.35
CA GLN A 189 15.58 -18.34 81.20
C GLN A 189 17.04 -17.80 81.13
N PRO A 190 17.37 -16.53 81.50
CA PRO A 190 16.56 -15.32 81.73
C PRO A 190 17.08 -14.05 80.97
N ASN A 191 16.52 -12.87 81.28
CA ASN A 191 16.82 -11.53 80.71
C ASN A 191 17.38 -10.57 81.79
N PRO A 192 18.21 -9.56 81.46
CA PRO A 192 17.89 -8.19 81.92
C PRO A 192 18.22 -7.09 80.87
N ARG A 193 17.36 -6.09 80.55
CA ARG A 193 16.71 -5.01 81.34
C ARG A 193 17.44 -3.66 81.21
N GLN A 194 16.64 -2.59 80.96
CA GLN A 194 16.92 -1.13 80.99
C GLN A 194 17.41 -0.48 79.66
N GLN A 195 17.08 0.78 79.29
CA GLN A 195 15.99 1.71 79.70
C GLN A 195 15.72 2.85 78.66
N ARG A 196 14.59 3.58 78.87
CA ARG A 196 14.15 4.96 78.49
C ARG A 196 15.11 5.91 77.72
N GLN A 197 14.67 6.75 76.77
CA GLN A 197 13.83 7.98 76.92
C GLN A 197 13.16 8.37 75.55
N VAL A 198 11.90 8.81 75.41
CA VAL A 198 11.13 10.01 75.85
C VAL A 198 11.19 11.23 74.90
N HIS A 199 10.10 11.41 74.12
CA HIS A 199 9.41 12.65 73.67
C HIS A 199 10.17 13.93 73.20
N LEU A 200 9.84 14.39 71.99
CA LEU A 200 9.35 15.74 71.60
C LEU A 200 8.83 15.63 70.13
N ARG A 201 7.56 15.94 69.79
CA ARG A 201 7.00 17.26 69.41
C ARG A 201 7.91 18.08 68.46
N SER A 202 7.45 18.68 67.36
CA SER A 202 6.08 18.82 66.80
C SER A 202 6.11 19.51 65.41
N SER A 203 4.97 19.46 64.69
CA SER A 203 4.48 20.46 63.69
C SER A 203 5.36 20.82 62.47
N ASN A 204 4.98 20.56 61.20
CA ASN A 204 3.77 20.97 60.44
C ASN A 204 3.79 22.43 59.93
N ARG A 205 4.08 22.61 58.61
CA ARG A 205 3.57 23.61 57.61
C ARG A 205 4.52 23.58 56.40
N ARG A 206 4.09 23.41 55.12
CA ARG A 206 3.15 24.13 54.23
C ARG A 206 3.85 25.20 53.35
N ARG A 207 3.36 25.30 52.11
CA ARG A 207 3.64 26.27 51.03
C ARG A 207 4.83 25.88 50.13
N ASP A 208 4.60 25.54 48.86
CA ASP A 208 4.03 26.31 47.73
C ASP A 208 5.09 27.20 47.10
N CYS A 209 5.46 26.92 45.84
CA CYS A 209 5.62 27.94 44.82
C CYS A 209 5.67 27.32 43.41
N CYS A 210 4.70 27.66 42.57
CA CYS A 210 4.93 27.67 41.13
C CYS A 210 5.90 28.80 40.78
N CYS A 211 6.65 28.67 39.70
CA CYS A 211 6.98 29.81 38.87
C CYS A 211 6.98 29.40 37.40
N SER A 212 6.43 30.27 36.56
CA SER A 212 6.20 30.06 35.14
C SER A 212 7.11 30.98 34.33
N ILE A 213 7.32 30.60 33.06
CA ILE A 213 7.58 31.51 31.93
C ILE A 213 8.84 32.40 32.02
N LEU A 214 9.78 32.11 31.12
CA LEU A 214 10.18 33.03 30.06
C LEU A 214 10.27 32.24 28.74
#